data_AF-A0A225V103-F1
#
_entry.id   AF-A0A225V103-F1
#
_cell.length_a   1.000
_cell.length_b   1.000
_cell.length_c   1.000
_cell.angle_alpha   90.00
_cell.angle_beta   90.00
_cell.angle_gamma   90.00
#
_symmetry.space_group_name_H-M   'P 1'
#
loop_
_entity.id
_entity.type
_entity.pdbx_description
1 polymer ?
#
loop_
_entity_poly.entity_id
_entity_poly.type
_entity_poly.pdbx_seq_one_letter_code
_entity_poly.pdbx_strand_id
1 'polypeptide(L)'
;MSREAIKASEGRTGGSRRTFTDVGCIEVYNATWENAPIAKPGRESQRARENHQEISRVISMDHIPSLPKSFKGNTELLIWADLFTCYVIAKAGPSREAQVVAENYEECVFRRFDASEVIRHDREPGFMSDFFRAFNRIVKMRQSATMAYRPQGNGKAEETVRTLTRALKMYVADVNQQDWDDCAERLTFALNMAHDRVRGETSFFLVHGWDPRSTLKAVVSVGSTRRRDCDARRWGYHIQGQYHRAREAVNENLRDDIKSRADQHNENVRPHRIEEGTQV
;
A
#
# COMPACT_ATOMS: atom_id res chain seq x y z
N MET A 1 -10.58 38.48 -2.43
CA MET A 1 -11.76 38.60 -1.56
C MET A 1 -11.93 37.25 -0.87
N SER A 2 -11.94 37.05 0.45
CA SER A 2 -11.79 37.92 1.62
C SER A 2 -11.36 37.07 2.84
N ARG A 3 -10.73 37.71 3.81
CA ARG A 3 -10.03 37.18 5.01
C ARG A 3 -10.97 36.62 6.12
N GLU A 4 -11.80 35.61 5.87
CA GLU A 4 -12.76 35.12 6.89
C GLU A 4 -12.72 33.64 7.29
N ALA A 5 -11.64 32.89 7.04
CA ALA A 5 -11.56 31.47 7.45
C ALA A 5 -10.60 31.16 8.63
N ILE A 6 -10.13 32.14 9.39
CA ILE A 6 -9.31 31.92 10.59
C ILE A 6 -10.02 32.50 11.80
N LYS A 7 -11.11 31.86 12.23
CA LYS A 7 -11.69 32.09 13.56
C LYS A 7 -12.59 30.92 13.98
N ALA A 8 -11.95 29.82 14.35
CA ALA A 8 -12.60 28.77 15.14
C ALA A 8 -11.56 27.97 15.92
N SER A 9 -10.94 28.55 16.96
CA SER A 9 -10.42 27.78 18.11
C SER A 9 -9.90 28.67 19.24
N GLU A 10 -10.77 29.43 19.91
CA GLU A 10 -10.48 29.92 21.26
C GLU A 10 -11.71 29.69 22.15
N GLY A 11 -11.63 28.69 23.05
CA GLY A 11 -12.74 28.36 23.94
C GLY A 11 -12.61 27.07 24.75
N ARG A 12 -11.70 27.08 25.74
CA ARG A 12 -11.75 26.41 27.07
C ARG A 12 -11.92 24.88 27.23
N THR A 13 -10.81 24.32 27.75
CA THR A 13 -10.68 23.45 28.95
C THR A 13 -11.57 22.20 29.10
N GLY A 14 -10.95 21.06 28.82
CA GLY A 14 -11.34 19.74 29.31
C GLY A 14 -10.36 18.72 28.73
N GLY A 15 -9.66 17.97 29.57
CA GLY A 15 -8.65 17.01 29.15
C GLY A 15 -9.24 15.89 28.30
N SER A 16 -9.26 16.10 26.98
CA SER A 16 -9.44 15.05 25.98
C SER A 16 -8.21 15.07 25.09
N ARG A 17 -7.59 13.90 24.96
CA ARG A 17 -6.44 13.64 24.09
C ARG A 17 -6.84 14.08 22.69
N ARG A 18 -6.39 15.25 22.24
CA ARG A 18 -6.61 15.72 20.86
C ARG A 18 -5.85 14.75 19.95
N THR A 19 -6.53 13.72 19.45
CA THR A 19 -5.98 12.89 18.39
C THR A 19 -5.94 13.76 17.13
N PHE A 20 -4.79 13.74 16.47
CA PHE A 20 -4.45 14.48 15.26
C PHE A 20 -5.21 13.88 14.05
N THR A 21 -6.53 13.75 14.16
CA THR A 21 -7.44 13.43 13.06
C THR A 21 -8.16 14.70 12.63
N ASP A 22 -7.47 15.83 12.66
CA ASP A 22 -8.09 17.07 12.25
C ASP A 22 -8.37 16.96 10.76
N VAL A 23 -9.64 16.99 10.42
CA VAL A 23 -10.16 17.30 9.08
C VAL A 23 -9.35 18.44 8.44
N GLY A 24 -8.80 19.35 9.26
CA GLY A 24 -7.82 20.36 8.90
C GLY A 24 -6.55 19.87 8.16
N CYS A 25 -5.98 18.69 8.42
CA CYS A 25 -4.82 18.21 7.66
C CYS A 25 -5.19 17.82 6.23
N ILE A 26 -6.33 17.16 6.05
CA ILE A 26 -6.85 16.78 4.73
C ILE A 26 -7.34 18.03 3.99
N GLU A 27 -7.99 18.96 4.68
CA GLU A 27 -8.42 20.26 4.11
C GLU A 27 -7.23 21.13 3.72
N VAL A 28 -6.19 21.22 4.55
CA VAL A 28 -4.95 21.93 4.22
C VAL A 28 -4.22 21.25 3.06
N TYR A 29 -4.15 19.92 3.02
CA TYR A 29 -3.59 19.18 1.88
C TYR A 29 -4.35 19.52 0.60
N ASN A 30 -5.68 19.37 0.57
CA ASN A 30 -6.49 19.69 -0.59
C ASN A 30 -6.36 21.17 -1.01
N ALA A 31 -6.40 22.10 -0.04
CA ALA A 31 -6.29 23.53 -0.30
C ALA A 31 -4.91 23.94 -0.81
N THR A 32 -3.83 23.27 -0.40
CA THR A 32 -2.46 23.56 -0.85
C THR A 32 -2.14 22.89 -2.17
N TRP A 33 -2.63 21.67 -2.42
CA TRP A 33 -2.35 20.91 -3.64
C TRP A 33 -3.19 21.39 -4.84
N GLU A 34 -4.49 21.68 -4.63
CA GLU A 34 -5.37 22.15 -5.71
C GLU A 34 -5.07 23.62 -6.12
N ASN A 35 -4.54 24.44 -5.21
CA ASN A 35 -4.29 25.87 -5.46
C ASN A 35 -2.81 26.24 -5.68
N ALA A 36 -1.88 25.28 -5.62
CA ALA A 36 -0.48 25.58 -5.90
C ALA A 36 -0.29 25.98 -7.39
N PRO A 37 0.33 27.14 -7.69
CA PRO A 37 0.71 27.50 -9.05
C PRO A 37 1.90 26.64 -9.47
N ILE A 38 1.64 25.37 -9.79
CA ILE A 38 2.64 24.48 -10.34
C ILE A 38 2.82 24.90 -11.79
N ALA A 39 3.99 25.45 -12.13
CA ALA A 39 4.37 25.65 -13.53
C ALA A 39 4.07 24.36 -14.31
N LYS A 40 3.21 24.44 -15.34
CA LYS A 40 2.77 23.25 -16.08
C LYS A 40 4.03 22.51 -16.54
N PRO A 41 4.27 21.28 -16.05
CA PRO A 41 5.46 20.55 -16.44
C PRO A 41 5.44 20.33 -17.96
N GLY A 42 6.61 20.30 -18.60
CA GLY A 42 6.68 19.86 -20.00
C GLY A 42 6.09 18.45 -20.17
N ARG A 43 5.67 18.10 -21.39
CA ARG A 43 4.96 16.83 -21.70
C ARG A 43 5.62 15.58 -21.09
N GLU A 44 6.94 15.54 -20.98
CA GLU A 44 7.69 14.40 -20.41
C GLU A 44 7.69 14.36 -18.87
N SER A 45 7.74 15.52 -18.21
CA SER A 45 7.51 15.61 -16.76
C SER A 45 6.05 15.31 -16.40
N GLN A 46 5.13 15.52 -17.35
CA GLN A 46 3.74 15.12 -17.24
C GLN A 46 3.60 13.59 -17.31
N ARG A 47 4.28 12.92 -18.25
CA ARG A 47 4.39 11.44 -18.29
C ARG A 47 5.06 10.85 -17.04
N ALA A 48 6.09 11.52 -16.50
CA ALA A 48 6.69 11.13 -15.21
C ALA A 48 5.67 11.10 -14.07
N ARG A 49 4.83 12.14 -14.03
CA ARG A 49 3.74 12.26 -13.06
C ARG A 49 2.66 11.22 -13.29
N GLU A 50 2.28 10.95 -14.53
CA GLU A 50 1.29 9.93 -14.89
C GLU A 50 1.73 8.51 -14.45
N ASN A 51 3.02 8.18 -14.54
CA ASN A 51 3.54 6.89 -14.07
C ASN A 51 3.67 6.83 -12.53
N HIS A 52 4.06 7.94 -11.88
CA HIS A 52 4.10 8.01 -10.41
C HIS A 52 2.68 7.96 -9.81
N GLN A 53 1.67 8.37 -10.58
CA GLN A 53 0.25 8.35 -10.22
C GLN A 53 -0.36 6.93 -10.17
N GLU A 54 0.43 5.88 -10.43
CA GLU A 54 -0.01 4.49 -10.27
C GLU A 54 0.51 3.80 -9.00
N ILE A 55 1.52 4.35 -8.33
CA ILE A 55 2.00 3.82 -7.04
C ILE A 55 0.90 4.06 -5.99
N SER A 56 0.58 3.03 -5.22
CA SER A 56 -0.46 3.09 -4.17
C SER A 56 -1.84 3.47 -4.68
N ARG A 57 -2.06 3.42 -6.00
CA ARG A 57 -3.36 3.69 -6.64
C ARG A 57 -4.38 2.62 -6.29
N VAL A 58 -3.96 1.36 -6.31
CA VAL A 58 -4.76 0.23 -5.85
C VAL A 58 -3.96 -0.56 -4.83
N ILE A 59 -4.47 -0.60 -3.61
CA ILE A 59 -3.85 -1.36 -2.52
C ILE A 59 -4.78 -2.48 -2.09
N SER A 60 -4.22 -3.59 -1.62
CA SER A 60 -4.93 -4.54 -0.78
C SER A 60 -4.65 -4.25 0.68
N MET A 61 -5.66 -4.42 1.51
CA MET A 61 -5.59 -4.36 2.94
C MET A 61 -5.94 -5.73 3.51
N ASP A 62 -5.08 -6.21 4.40
CA ASP A 62 -5.23 -7.44 5.16
C ASP A 62 -5.06 -7.14 6.65
N HIS A 63 -5.54 -8.05 7.48
CA HIS A 63 -5.60 -7.86 8.92
C HIS A 63 -5.37 -9.18 9.65
N ILE A 64 -4.46 -9.17 10.62
CA ILE A 64 -4.23 -10.27 11.53
C ILE A 64 -4.75 -9.87 12.90
N PRO A 65 -5.99 -10.28 13.25
CA PRO A 65 -6.59 -9.92 14.52
C PRO A 65 -6.11 -10.80 15.67
N SER A 66 -6.35 -10.32 16.90
CA SER A 66 -6.26 -11.14 18.12
C SER A 66 -4.89 -11.78 18.36
N LEU A 67 -3.81 -11.09 18.01
CA LEU A 67 -2.45 -11.49 18.37
C LEU A 67 -2.24 -11.38 19.89
N PRO A 68 -1.31 -12.17 20.47
CA PRO A 68 -0.90 -12.02 21.86
C PRO A 68 -0.53 -10.57 22.15
N LYS A 69 -0.86 -10.05 23.33
CA LYS A 69 -0.57 -8.64 23.65
C LYS A 69 0.95 -8.41 23.64
N SER A 70 1.41 -7.55 22.73
CA SER A 70 2.84 -7.22 22.61
C SER A 70 3.34 -6.41 23.80
N PHE A 71 4.66 -6.22 23.91
CA PHE A 71 5.25 -5.32 24.90
C PHE A 71 4.75 -3.87 24.78
N LYS A 72 4.40 -3.43 23.56
CA LYS A 72 3.81 -2.11 23.31
C LYS A 72 2.30 -2.07 23.51
N GLY A 73 1.68 -3.21 23.85
CA GLY A 73 0.26 -3.33 24.11
C GLY A 73 -0.62 -3.51 22.87
N ASN A 74 -0.02 -3.86 21.73
CA ASN A 74 -0.74 -4.11 20.48
C ASN A 74 -1.35 -5.51 20.46
N THR A 75 -2.47 -5.68 19.78
CA THR A 75 -3.15 -6.97 19.56
C THR A 75 -3.54 -7.20 18.10
N GLU A 76 -3.42 -6.18 17.26
CA GLU A 76 -3.83 -6.24 15.86
C GLU A 76 -2.67 -5.85 14.95
N LEU A 77 -2.53 -6.53 13.82
CA LEU A 77 -1.57 -6.15 12.77
C LEU A 77 -2.32 -5.84 11.48
N LEU A 78 -2.28 -4.58 11.06
CA LEU A 78 -2.83 -4.11 9.78
C LEU A 78 -1.73 -4.16 8.73
N ILE A 79 -2.06 -4.66 7.54
CA ILE A 79 -1.13 -4.81 6.43
C ILE A 79 -1.73 -4.17 5.19
N TRP A 80 -1.03 -3.23 4.58
CA TRP A 80 -1.36 -2.69 3.26
C TRP A 80 -0.29 -3.12 2.26
N ALA A 81 -0.71 -3.62 1.11
CA ALA A 81 0.19 -3.97 0.03
C ALA A 81 -0.24 -3.26 -1.26
N ASP A 82 0.68 -2.53 -1.87
CA ASP A 82 0.47 -1.96 -3.19
C ASP A 82 0.45 -3.09 -4.23
N LEU A 83 -0.61 -3.17 -5.02
CA LEU A 83 -0.78 -4.30 -5.95
C LEU A 83 0.19 -4.23 -7.13
N PHE A 84 0.64 -3.03 -7.49
CA PHE A 84 1.54 -2.85 -8.60
C PHE A 84 2.99 -3.12 -8.22
N THR A 85 3.51 -2.53 -7.15
CA THR A 85 4.92 -2.66 -6.72
C THR A 85 5.15 -3.81 -5.75
N CYS A 86 4.08 -4.38 -5.17
CA CYS A 86 4.15 -5.31 -4.04
C CYS A 86 4.87 -4.72 -2.82
N TYR A 87 4.89 -3.38 -2.68
CA TYR A 87 5.38 -2.71 -1.49
C TYR A 87 4.40 -2.89 -0.34
N VAL A 88 4.90 -3.37 0.80
CA VAL A 88 4.09 -3.71 1.98
C VAL A 88 4.35 -2.72 3.11
N ILE A 89 3.28 -2.35 3.80
CA ILE A 89 3.29 -1.54 5.01
C ILE A 89 2.56 -2.35 6.06
N ALA A 90 3.23 -2.64 7.18
CA ALA A 90 2.62 -3.30 8.32
C ALA A 90 2.61 -2.34 9.51
N LYS A 91 1.48 -2.28 10.22
CA LYS A 91 1.30 -1.41 11.40
C LYS A 91 0.59 -2.19 12.49
N ALA A 92 1.27 -2.31 13.63
CA ALA A 92 0.66 -2.86 14.83
C ALA A 92 -0.26 -1.81 15.47
N GLY A 93 -1.39 -2.27 16.02
CA GLY A 93 -2.39 -1.44 16.68
C GLY A 93 -3.02 -2.11 17.90
N PRO A 94 -3.64 -1.32 18.78
CA PRO A 94 -4.25 -1.82 20.02
C PRO A 94 -5.66 -2.38 19.84
N SER A 95 -6.32 -2.10 18.72
CA SER A 95 -7.68 -2.58 18.45
C SER A 95 -8.02 -2.57 16.96
N ARG A 96 -9.04 -3.35 16.59
CA ARG A 96 -9.59 -3.45 15.23
C ARG A 96 -10.74 -2.48 14.97
N GLU A 97 -10.90 -1.48 15.83
CA GLU A 97 -11.95 -0.48 15.69
C GLU A 97 -11.74 0.31 14.40
N ALA A 98 -12.81 0.55 13.65
CA ALA A 98 -12.75 1.20 12.35
C ALA A 98 -12.06 2.58 12.41
N GLN A 99 -12.19 3.29 13.53
CA GLN A 99 -11.47 4.54 13.77
C GLN A 99 -9.96 4.35 13.85
N VAL A 100 -9.49 3.42 14.68
CA VAL A 100 -8.06 3.10 14.84
C VAL A 100 -7.46 2.65 13.50
N VAL A 101 -8.21 1.87 12.73
CA VAL A 101 -7.81 1.46 11.38
C VAL A 101 -7.63 2.66 10.45
N ALA A 102 -8.60 3.57 10.42
CA ALA A 102 -8.54 4.76 9.58
C ALA A 102 -7.39 5.70 9.98
N GLU A 103 -7.16 5.86 11.28
CA GLU A 103 -6.02 6.61 11.84
C GLU A 103 -4.69 6.00 11.39
N ASN A 104 -4.54 4.67 11.49
CA ASN A 104 -3.34 3.98 11.05
C ASN A 104 -3.14 4.07 9.53
N TYR A 105 -4.20 3.97 8.73
CA TYR A 105 -4.13 4.18 7.29
C TYR A 105 -3.69 5.59 6.93
N GLU A 106 -4.28 6.60 7.57
CA GLU A 106 -3.91 8.00 7.36
C GLU A 106 -2.43 8.23 7.70
N GLU A 107 -1.97 7.73 8.85
CA GLU A 107 -0.59 7.87 9.30
C GLU A 107 0.41 7.17 8.37
N CYS A 108 0.11 5.93 7.97
CA CYS A 108 1.11 5.05 7.35
C CYS A 108 1.06 5.03 5.83
N VAL A 109 -0.12 5.26 5.24
CA VAL A 109 -0.33 5.21 3.79
C VAL A 109 -0.55 6.62 3.24
N PHE A 110 -1.59 7.31 3.68
CA PHE A 110 -1.99 8.62 3.13
C PHE A 110 -0.87 9.65 3.21
N ARG A 111 -0.24 9.82 4.38
CA ARG A 111 0.85 10.80 4.55
C ARG A 111 2.10 10.49 3.73
N ARG A 112 2.30 9.25 3.30
CA ARG A 112 3.50 8.81 2.57
C ARG A 112 3.29 8.76 1.06
N PHE A 113 2.09 8.35 0.62
CA PHE A 113 1.81 8.00 -0.77
C PHE A 113 0.56 8.68 -1.35
N ASP A 114 -0.09 9.57 -0.60
CA ASP A 114 -1.42 10.11 -0.88
C ASP A 114 -2.55 9.05 -0.73
N ALA A 115 -3.79 9.46 -0.92
CA ALA A 115 -4.96 8.59 -0.87
C ALA A 115 -4.96 7.63 -2.06
N SER A 116 -5.16 6.36 -1.76
CA SER A 116 -5.37 5.33 -2.78
C SER A 116 -6.69 5.56 -3.52
N GLU A 117 -6.71 5.32 -4.83
CA GLU A 117 -7.97 5.36 -5.60
C GLU A 117 -8.89 4.22 -5.16
N VAL A 118 -8.33 3.04 -4.93
CA VAL A 118 -9.07 1.84 -4.53
C VAL A 118 -8.37 1.11 -3.40
N ILE A 119 -9.09 0.86 -2.31
CA ILE A 119 -8.70 -0.11 -1.28
C ILE A 119 -9.49 -1.39 -1.47
N ARG A 120 -8.77 -2.50 -1.67
CA ARG A 120 -9.33 -3.85 -1.65
C ARG A 120 -9.19 -4.40 -0.25
N HIS A 121 -10.25 -4.93 0.31
CA HIS A 121 -10.21 -5.55 1.62
C HIS A 121 -11.21 -6.69 1.67
N ASP A 122 -11.00 -7.60 2.62
CA ASP A 122 -11.99 -8.62 2.94
C ASP A 122 -13.22 -7.99 3.61
N ARG A 123 -14.35 -8.69 3.60
CA ARG A 123 -15.63 -8.21 4.16
C ARG A 123 -15.66 -8.19 5.69
N GLU A 124 -14.53 -7.86 6.33
CA GLU A 124 -14.45 -7.73 7.78
C GLU A 124 -15.39 -6.61 8.26
N PRO A 125 -16.17 -6.81 9.35
CA PRO A 125 -17.14 -5.84 9.82
C PRO A 125 -16.59 -4.44 10.07
N GLY A 126 -15.35 -4.32 10.55
CA GLY A 126 -14.69 -3.03 10.78
C GLY A 126 -14.56 -2.19 9.51
N PHE A 127 -14.16 -2.82 8.40
CA PHE A 127 -13.98 -2.16 7.09
C PHE A 127 -15.31 -1.90 6.37
N MET A 128 -16.35 -2.63 6.74
CA MET A 128 -17.71 -2.43 6.21
C MET A 128 -18.54 -1.41 7.00
N SER A 129 -18.00 -0.84 8.08
CA SER A 129 -18.70 0.10 8.97
C SER A 129 -19.04 1.44 8.30
N ASP A 130 -20.09 2.11 8.78
CA ASP A 130 -20.47 3.45 8.29
C ASP A 130 -19.38 4.50 8.54
N PHE A 131 -18.62 4.33 9.62
CA PHE A 131 -17.44 5.15 9.89
C PHE A 131 -16.41 5.01 8.77
N PHE A 132 -16.02 3.78 8.42
CA PHE A 132 -15.01 3.55 7.38
C PHE A 132 -15.50 4.00 6.00
N ARG A 133 -16.81 3.85 5.71
CA ARG A 133 -17.43 4.44 4.51
C ARG A 133 -17.35 5.97 4.50
N ALA A 134 -17.55 6.63 5.64
CA ALA A 134 -17.44 8.08 5.77
C ALA A 134 -16.00 8.54 5.57
N PHE A 135 -15.05 7.87 6.21
CA PHE A 135 -13.61 8.08 6.01
C PHE A 135 -13.24 7.99 4.53
N ASN A 136 -13.63 6.91 3.86
CA ASN A 136 -13.38 6.70 2.43
C ASN A 136 -13.95 7.82 1.55
N ARG A 137 -15.12 8.39 1.88
CA ARG A 137 -15.67 9.55 1.17
C ARG A 137 -14.83 10.81 1.37
N ILE A 138 -14.32 11.04 2.59
CA ILE A 138 -13.48 12.20 2.91
C ILE A 138 -12.16 12.15 2.15
N VAL A 139 -11.50 10.99 2.13
CA VAL A 139 -10.23 10.79 1.40
C VAL A 139 -10.44 10.45 -0.09
N LYS A 140 -11.68 10.50 -0.59
CA LYS A 140 -12.07 10.18 -1.98
C LYS A 140 -11.61 8.78 -2.47
N MET A 141 -11.48 7.83 -1.55
CA MET A 141 -11.08 6.45 -1.81
C MET A 141 -12.29 5.55 -2.09
N ARG A 142 -12.20 4.70 -3.11
CA ARG A 142 -13.22 3.67 -3.39
C ARG A 142 -12.89 2.40 -2.62
N GLN A 143 -13.91 1.79 -2.02
CA GLN A 143 -13.76 0.47 -1.41
C GLN A 143 -14.17 -0.62 -2.42
N SER A 144 -13.38 -1.68 -2.48
CA SER A 144 -13.72 -2.88 -3.23
C SER A 144 -13.68 -4.06 -2.27
N ALA A 145 -14.85 -4.39 -1.73
CA ALA A 145 -15.00 -5.59 -0.91
C ALA A 145 -14.93 -6.81 -1.83
N THR A 146 -13.90 -7.65 -1.66
CA THR A 146 -13.70 -8.82 -2.52
C THR A 146 -14.86 -9.79 -2.33
N MET A 147 -15.69 -10.01 -3.36
CA MET A 147 -16.59 -11.17 -3.40
C MET A 147 -15.70 -12.39 -3.61
N ALA A 148 -15.60 -13.29 -2.63
CA ALA A 148 -14.92 -14.59 -2.70
C ALA A 148 -13.82 -14.68 -3.79
N TYR A 149 -12.58 -14.33 -3.43
CA TYR A 149 -11.35 -14.56 -4.19
C TYR A 149 -11.48 -14.48 -5.73
N ARG A 150 -11.21 -13.29 -6.30
CA ARG A 150 -10.95 -13.15 -7.75
C ARG A 150 -9.45 -12.89 -7.99
N PRO A 151 -8.66 -13.91 -8.34
CA PRO A 151 -7.19 -13.84 -8.43
C PRO A 151 -6.65 -13.13 -9.68
N GLN A 152 -7.41 -12.23 -10.29
CA GLN A 152 -6.94 -11.46 -11.44
C GLN A 152 -6.09 -10.28 -10.93
N GLY A 153 -4.77 -10.46 -10.96
CA GLY A 153 -3.77 -9.42 -10.69
C GLY A 153 -3.25 -9.30 -9.26
N ASN A 154 -3.91 -9.93 -8.27
CA ASN A 154 -3.52 -9.78 -6.85
C ASN A 154 -2.51 -10.81 -6.33
N GLY A 155 -2.27 -11.90 -7.07
CA GLY A 155 -1.60 -13.07 -6.52
C GLY A 155 -0.24 -12.80 -5.89
N LYS A 156 0.53 -11.84 -6.43
CA LYS A 156 1.85 -11.49 -5.87
C LYS A 156 1.78 -10.61 -4.63
N ALA A 157 0.89 -9.62 -4.56
CA ALA A 157 0.74 -8.85 -3.33
C ALA A 157 0.22 -9.74 -2.19
N GLU A 158 -0.75 -10.61 -2.50
CA GLU A 158 -1.25 -11.63 -1.57
C GLU A 158 -0.15 -12.62 -1.14
N GLU A 159 0.73 -13.02 -2.06
CA GLU A 159 1.88 -13.87 -1.73
C GLU A 159 2.87 -13.17 -0.82
N THR A 160 3.16 -11.88 -1.04
CA THR A 160 4.04 -11.10 -0.15
C THR A 160 3.43 -10.98 1.24
N VAL A 161 2.14 -10.68 1.35
CA VAL A 161 1.42 -10.64 2.63
C VAL A 161 1.45 -12.00 3.32
N ARG A 162 1.19 -13.09 2.58
CA ARG A 162 1.29 -14.45 3.11
C ARG A 162 2.71 -14.80 3.58
N THR A 163 3.72 -14.34 2.85
CA THR A 163 5.13 -14.52 3.21
C THR A 163 5.46 -13.77 4.50
N LEU A 164 4.98 -12.53 4.65
CA LEU A 164 5.10 -11.77 5.90
C LEU A 164 4.47 -12.52 7.07
N THR A 165 3.24 -12.99 6.91
CA THR A 165 2.52 -13.74 7.96
C THR A 165 3.24 -15.03 8.35
N ARG A 166 3.80 -15.76 7.37
CA ARG A 166 4.60 -16.97 7.63
C ARG A 166 5.90 -16.64 8.35
N ALA A 167 6.62 -15.62 7.89
CA ALA A 167 7.86 -15.19 8.51
C ALA A 167 7.62 -14.71 9.96
N LEU A 168 6.54 -13.97 10.20
CA LEU A 168 6.18 -13.53 11.55
C LEU A 168 6.05 -14.71 12.51
N LYS A 169 5.35 -15.78 12.10
CA LYS A 169 5.21 -17.01 12.90
C LYS A 169 6.53 -17.73 13.18
N MET A 170 7.54 -17.55 12.32
CA MET A 170 8.85 -18.20 12.46
C MET A 170 9.84 -17.40 13.30
N TYR A 171 9.77 -16.07 13.25
CA TYR A 171 10.78 -15.17 13.83
C TYR A 171 10.36 -14.48 15.12
N VAL A 172 9.13 -14.66 15.58
CA VAL A 172 8.73 -14.32 16.95
C VAL A 172 9.59 -15.15 17.91
N ALA A 173 10.45 -14.47 18.66
CA ALA A 173 11.49 -15.10 19.47
C ALA A 173 11.10 -15.18 20.94
N ASP A 174 10.25 -14.26 21.41
CA ASP A 174 9.76 -14.29 22.77
C ASP A 174 8.86 -15.50 23.02
N VAL A 175 9.06 -16.14 24.17
CA VAL A 175 8.30 -17.35 24.57
C VAL A 175 6.81 -17.03 24.70
N ASN A 176 6.49 -15.82 25.15
CA ASN A 176 5.12 -15.33 25.28
C ASN A 176 4.64 -14.60 24.01
N GLN A 177 5.45 -14.62 22.95
CA GLN A 177 5.21 -14.00 21.66
C GLN A 177 5.02 -12.48 21.74
N GLN A 178 5.56 -11.79 22.75
CA GLN A 178 5.27 -10.36 22.98
C GLN A 178 6.10 -9.40 22.12
N ASP A 179 7.05 -9.91 21.34
CA ASP A 179 7.94 -9.15 20.45
C ASP A 179 7.47 -9.14 18.98
N TRP A 180 6.27 -9.66 18.69
CA TRP A 180 5.80 -9.81 17.31
C TRP A 180 5.68 -8.48 16.56
N ASP A 181 5.38 -7.36 17.23
CA ASP A 181 5.20 -6.07 16.56
C ASP A 181 6.52 -5.48 16.06
N ASP A 182 7.59 -5.59 16.84
CA ASP A 182 8.96 -5.28 16.42
C ASP A 182 9.41 -6.20 15.27
N CYS A 183 9.09 -7.50 15.38
CA CYS A 183 9.40 -8.47 14.33
C CYS A 183 8.65 -8.15 13.03
N ALA A 184 7.37 -7.75 13.10
CA ALA A 184 6.57 -7.38 11.93
C ALA A 184 7.20 -6.21 11.17
N GLU A 185 7.57 -5.12 11.85
CA GLU A 185 8.22 -3.97 11.22
C GLU A 185 9.53 -4.35 10.52
N ARG A 186 10.38 -5.15 11.18
CA ARG A 186 11.67 -5.61 10.63
C ARG A 186 11.48 -6.51 9.41
N LEU A 187 10.53 -7.44 9.48
CA LEU A 187 10.22 -8.35 8.38
C LEU A 187 9.62 -7.61 7.19
N THR A 188 8.73 -6.66 7.42
CA THR A 188 8.19 -5.81 6.35
C THR A 188 9.30 -5.05 5.62
N PHE A 189 10.23 -4.45 6.37
CA PHE A 189 11.40 -3.80 5.76
C PHE A 189 12.24 -4.78 4.93
N ALA A 190 12.55 -5.96 5.49
CA ALA A 190 13.32 -6.99 4.79
C ALA A 190 12.62 -7.49 3.51
N LEU A 191 11.30 -7.65 3.52
CA LEU A 191 10.52 -8.08 2.35
C LEU A 191 10.49 -7.01 1.26
N ASN A 192 10.31 -5.73 1.61
CA ASN A 192 10.37 -4.64 0.63
C ASN A 192 11.75 -4.51 -0.03
N MET A 193 12.78 -5.03 0.65
CA MET A 193 14.16 -5.09 0.20
C MET A 193 14.52 -6.35 -0.58
N ALA A 194 13.65 -7.35 -0.59
CA ALA A 194 13.86 -8.55 -1.36
C ALA A 194 13.67 -8.26 -2.86
N HIS A 195 14.53 -8.84 -3.69
CA HIS A 195 14.43 -8.70 -5.14
C HIS A 195 13.23 -9.50 -5.66
N ASP A 196 12.28 -8.83 -6.31
CA ASP A 196 11.16 -9.47 -6.98
C ASP A 196 11.57 -9.93 -8.37
N ARG A 197 11.57 -11.25 -8.59
CA ARG A 197 11.95 -11.85 -9.89
C ARG A 197 10.99 -11.52 -11.02
N VAL A 198 9.71 -11.27 -10.71
CA VAL A 198 8.69 -10.91 -11.71
C VAL A 198 8.92 -9.50 -12.21
N ARG A 199 9.20 -8.57 -11.29
CA ARG A 199 9.39 -7.15 -11.62
C ARG A 199 10.83 -6.82 -12.04
N GLY A 200 11.78 -7.68 -11.67
CA GLY A 200 13.21 -7.47 -11.90
C GLY A 200 13.82 -6.40 -10.99
N GLU A 201 13.12 -6.01 -9.92
CA GLU A 201 13.54 -4.96 -8.98
C GLU A 201 13.00 -5.21 -7.57
N THR A 202 13.47 -4.44 -6.58
CA THR A 202 12.90 -4.44 -5.23
C THR A 202 11.65 -3.57 -5.15
N SER A 203 10.67 -3.95 -4.30
CA SER A 203 9.49 -3.11 -4.04
C SER A 203 9.89 -1.72 -3.52
N PHE A 204 10.95 -1.65 -2.70
CA PHE A 204 11.50 -0.39 -2.20
C PHE A 204 11.97 0.52 -3.34
N PHE A 205 12.78 0.00 -4.26
CA PHE A 205 13.27 0.77 -5.40
C PHE A 205 12.11 1.26 -6.28
N LEU A 206 11.11 0.40 -6.53
CA LEU A 206 9.91 0.74 -7.29
C LEU A 206 8.97 1.72 -6.60
N VAL A 207 9.17 2.07 -5.34
CA VAL A 207 8.40 3.12 -4.67
C VAL A 207 9.22 4.38 -4.50
N HIS A 208 10.49 4.25 -4.19
CA HIS A 208 11.33 5.37 -3.79
C HIS A 208 12.27 5.88 -4.89
N GLY A 209 12.58 5.06 -5.90
CA GLY A 209 13.51 5.39 -6.98
C GLY A 209 14.98 5.40 -6.58
N TRP A 210 15.32 4.75 -5.46
CA TRP A 210 16.69 4.55 -4.99
C TRP A 210 16.80 3.29 -4.14
N ASP A 211 17.99 2.70 -4.10
CA ASP A 211 18.29 1.59 -3.21
C ASP A 211 18.70 2.09 -1.83
N PRO A 212 18.12 1.55 -0.75
CA PRO A 212 18.54 1.93 0.58
C PRO A 212 19.94 1.42 0.85
N ARG A 213 20.66 2.22 1.64
CA ARG A 213 22.00 1.85 2.06
C ARG A 213 21.87 0.72 3.07
N SER A 214 22.35 -0.47 2.69
CA SER A 214 22.55 -1.55 3.65
C SER A 214 23.44 -1.07 4.80
N THR A 215 23.27 -1.65 5.99
CA THR A 215 24.11 -1.32 7.16
C THR A 215 25.59 -1.40 6.82
N LEU A 216 26.00 -2.40 6.02
CA LEU A 216 27.37 -2.55 5.54
C LEU A 216 27.83 -1.36 4.66
N LYS A 217 26.97 -0.89 3.74
CA LYS A 217 27.26 0.25 2.86
C LYS A 217 27.19 1.59 3.60
N ALA A 218 26.49 1.66 4.72
CA ALA A 218 26.43 2.84 5.58
C ALA A 218 27.72 3.05 6.40
N VAL A 219 28.43 1.96 6.73
CA VAL A 219 29.71 2.00 7.47
C VAL A 219 30.87 2.47 6.58
N VAL A 220 30.77 2.28 5.26
CA VAL A 220 31.76 2.80 4.31
C VAL A 220 31.61 4.31 4.16
N SER A 221 32.69 5.06 4.35
CA SER A 221 32.71 6.51 4.19
C SER A 221 32.21 6.89 2.80
N VAL A 222 31.18 7.75 2.76
CA VAL A 222 30.64 8.25 1.50
C VAL A 222 31.68 9.18 0.90
N GLY A 223 32.48 8.66 -0.05
CA GLY A 223 33.39 9.50 -0.85
C GLY A 223 32.64 10.64 -1.53
N SER A 224 33.38 11.65 -1.99
CA SER A 224 32.82 12.88 -2.58
C SER A 224 31.70 12.61 -3.59
N THR A 225 30.54 13.23 -3.38
CA THR A 225 29.37 13.14 -4.27
C THR A 225 29.53 13.98 -5.54
N ARG A 226 30.61 14.76 -5.68
CA ARG A 226 30.87 15.67 -6.82
C ARG A 226 30.86 15.02 -8.21
N ARG A 227 31.07 13.70 -8.30
CA ARG A 227 31.08 12.93 -9.57
C ARG A 227 29.88 12.00 -9.74
N ARG A 228 28.93 11.99 -8.80
CA ARG A 228 27.69 11.20 -8.95
C ARG A 228 26.75 11.96 -9.87
N ASP A 229 25.99 11.24 -10.71
CA ASP A 229 24.97 11.81 -11.59
C ASP A 229 24.10 12.79 -10.80
N CYS A 230 24.31 14.09 -11.03
CA CYS A 230 23.61 15.18 -10.37
C CYS A 230 22.48 15.73 -11.26
N ASP A 231 22.27 15.13 -12.43
CA ASP A 231 21.20 15.50 -13.34
C ASP A 231 19.89 14.80 -12.93
N ALA A 232 19.03 15.56 -12.26
CA ALA A 232 17.70 15.13 -11.85
C ALA A 232 16.84 14.64 -13.03
N ARG A 233 17.04 15.18 -14.26
CA ARG A 233 16.28 14.73 -15.44
C ARG A 233 16.72 13.34 -15.87
N ARG A 234 18.03 13.10 -15.94
CA ARG A 234 18.59 11.79 -16.27
C ARG A 234 18.16 10.72 -15.27
N TRP A 235 18.19 11.05 -13.98
CA TRP A 235 17.65 10.17 -12.93
C TRP A 235 16.16 9.89 -13.17
N GLY A 236 15.36 10.91 -13.48
CA GLY A 236 13.94 10.75 -13.82
C GLY A 236 13.69 9.77 -14.97
N TYR A 237 14.42 9.89 -16.09
CA TYR A 237 14.31 8.94 -17.21
C TYR A 237 14.73 7.53 -16.84
N HIS A 238 15.79 7.38 -16.05
CA HIS A 238 16.26 6.08 -15.58
C HIS A 238 15.16 5.36 -14.78
N ILE A 239 14.57 6.06 -13.81
CA ILE A 239 13.49 5.54 -12.98
C ILE A 239 12.26 5.19 -13.82
N GLN A 240 11.86 6.07 -14.75
CA GLN A 240 10.77 5.77 -15.69
C GLN A 240 11.02 4.50 -16.50
N GLY A 241 12.23 4.31 -17.01
CA GLY A 241 12.60 3.11 -17.75
C GLY A 241 12.44 1.84 -16.91
N GLN A 242 12.77 1.90 -15.62
CA GLN A 242 12.57 0.79 -14.70
C GLN A 242 11.09 0.49 -14.45
N TYR A 243 10.26 1.52 -14.24
CA TYR A 243 8.81 1.34 -14.12
C TYR A 243 8.18 0.69 -15.36
N HIS A 244 8.58 1.14 -16.55
CA HIS A 244 8.07 0.56 -17.80
C HIS A 244 8.42 -0.91 -17.92
N ARG A 245 9.68 -1.29 -17.64
CA ARG A 245 10.11 -2.69 -17.64
C ARG A 245 9.34 -3.55 -16.63
N ALA A 246 9.24 -3.08 -15.39
CA ALA A 246 8.50 -3.80 -14.35
C ALA A 246 7.03 -4.00 -14.74
N ARG A 247 6.41 -2.98 -15.33
CA ARG A 247 5.02 -3.06 -15.81
C ARG A 247 4.85 -4.03 -16.97
N GLU A 248 5.75 -4.00 -17.95
CA GLU A 248 5.72 -4.95 -19.07
C GLU A 248 5.83 -6.38 -18.55
N ALA A 249 6.78 -6.65 -17.66
CA ALA A 249 6.96 -7.97 -17.06
C ALA A 249 5.75 -8.43 -16.24
N VAL A 250 5.15 -7.55 -15.42
CA VAL A 250 3.92 -7.88 -14.67
C VAL A 250 2.75 -8.17 -15.62
N ASN A 251 2.59 -7.38 -16.67
CA ASN A 251 1.50 -7.57 -17.64
C ASN A 251 1.66 -8.85 -18.45
N GLU A 252 2.90 -9.22 -18.82
CA GLU A 252 3.21 -10.48 -19.50
C GLU A 252 2.87 -11.67 -18.60
N ASN A 253 3.39 -11.68 -17.36
CA ASN A 253 3.06 -12.72 -16.39
C ASN A 253 1.55 -12.83 -16.13
N LEU A 254 0.83 -11.70 -16.06
CA LEU A 254 -0.62 -11.71 -15.89
C LEU A 254 -1.35 -12.34 -17.08
N ARG A 255 -0.89 -12.08 -18.31
CA ARG A 255 -1.46 -12.69 -19.53
C ARG A 255 -1.23 -14.20 -19.54
N ASP A 256 -0.03 -14.64 -19.19
CA ASP A 256 0.34 -16.05 -19.13
C ASP A 256 -0.45 -16.79 -18.05
N ASP A 257 -0.60 -16.20 -16.86
CA ASP A 257 -1.42 -16.73 -15.77
C ASP A 257 -2.90 -16.87 -16.18
N ILE A 258 -3.45 -15.85 -16.86
CA ILE A 258 -4.84 -15.89 -17.34
C ILE A 258 -5.01 -17.01 -18.36
N LYS A 259 -4.07 -17.14 -19.31
CA LYS A 259 -4.11 -18.15 -20.35
C LYS A 259 -4.00 -19.57 -19.76
N SER A 260 -2.99 -19.80 -18.91
CA SER A 260 -2.78 -21.10 -18.25
C SER A 260 -3.99 -21.56 -17.45
N ARG A 261 -4.68 -20.64 -16.76
CA ARG A 261 -5.91 -20.95 -16.02
C ARG A 261 -7.09 -21.24 -16.94
N ALA A 262 -7.21 -20.53 -18.06
CA ALA A 262 -8.24 -20.82 -19.07
C ALA A 262 -8.04 -22.22 -19.65
N ASP A 263 -6.79 -22.59 -19.95
CA ASP A 263 -6.43 -23.92 -20.45
C ASP A 263 -6.79 -25.00 -19.41
N GLN A 264 -6.40 -24.82 -18.14
CA GLN A 264 -6.78 -25.74 -17.05
C GLN A 264 -8.29 -25.84 -16.83
N HIS A 265 -9.03 -24.73 -16.93
CA HIS A 265 -10.49 -24.77 -16.83
C HIS A 265 -11.07 -25.60 -17.97
N ASN A 266 -10.62 -25.36 -19.20
CA ASN A 266 -11.08 -26.10 -20.38
C ASN A 266 -10.75 -27.60 -20.29
N GLU A 267 -9.60 -27.99 -19.74
CA GLU A 267 -9.24 -29.39 -19.51
C GLU A 267 -10.14 -30.08 -18.46
N ASN A 268 -10.60 -29.34 -17.45
CA ASN A 268 -11.43 -29.87 -16.37
C ASN A 268 -12.94 -29.82 -16.66
N VAL A 269 -13.36 -29.10 -17.70
CA VAL A 269 -14.76 -29.08 -18.16
C VAL A 269 -15.05 -30.37 -18.92
N ARG A 270 -15.78 -31.29 -18.27
CA ARG A 270 -16.37 -32.43 -18.97
C ARG A 270 -17.57 -31.95 -19.80
N PRO A 271 -17.74 -32.42 -21.05
CA PRO A 271 -18.94 -32.09 -21.82
C PRO A 271 -20.17 -32.63 -21.10
N HIS A 272 -21.04 -31.73 -20.64
CA HIS A 272 -22.37 -32.10 -20.17
C HIS A 272 -23.22 -32.35 -21.42
N ARG A 273 -23.70 -33.58 -21.62
CA ARG A 273 -24.70 -33.86 -22.66
C ARG A 273 -25.99 -33.17 -22.25
N ILE A 274 -26.32 -32.07 -22.92
CA ILE A 274 -27.65 -31.50 -22.84
C ILE A 274 -28.53 -32.33 -23.76
N GLU A 275 -29.47 -33.08 -23.18
CA GLU A 275 -30.50 -33.76 -23.97
C GLU A 275 -31.57 -32.75 -24.39
N GLU A 276 -32.00 -32.84 -25.65
CA GLU A 276 -33.06 -32.00 -26.22
C GLU A 276 -34.31 -32.09 -25.33
N GLY A 277 -34.74 -30.95 -24.78
CA GLY A 277 -35.89 -30.85 -23.87
C GLY A 277 -35.54 -30.46 -22.43
N THR A 278 -34.26 -30.35 -22.08
CA THR A 278 -33.86 -29.79 -20.77
C THR A 278 -34.17 -28.29 -20.75
N GLN A 279 -35.17 -27.86 -19.99
CA GLN A 279 -35.48 -26.44 -19.79
C GLN A 279 -34.38 -25.75 -18.96
N VAL A 280 -33.98 -24.57 -19.45
CA VAL A 280 -33.01 -23.65 -18.81
C VAL A 280 -33.66 -22.92 -17.64
#